data_AF-A0A956BAL4-F1
#
_entry.id   AF-A0A956BAL4-F1
#
_cell.length_a   1.000
_cell.length_b   1.000
_cell.length_c   1.000
_cell.angle_alpha   90.00
_cell.angle_beta   90.00
_cell.angle_gamma   90.00
#
_symmetry.space_group_name_H-M   'P 1'
#
loop_
_entity.id
_entity.type
_entity.pdbx_description
1 polymer ?
#
loop_
_entity_poly.entity_id
_entity_poly.type
_entity_poly.pdbx_seq_one_letter_code
_entity_poly.pdbx_strand_id
1 'polypeptide(L)'
;MRSHMMRGLLIAVALVGGSTVATGQGLIGSYPVPATPAANPPNAAMARLGKALFHESQLGFSQEQSCADCHQHPDGGVTGGLPNGGADGLFGTADDNFGAPGVIRTDA
;
A
#
# COMPACT_ATOMS: atom_id res chain seq x y z
N MET A 1 26.85 -31.49 -43.54
CA MET A 1 27.67 -30.47 -42.84
C MET A 1 27.29 -29.02 -43.21
N ARG A 2 26.01 -28.68 -43.45
CA ARG A 2 25.58 -27.32 -43.89
C ARG A 2 24.21 -26.90 -43.33
N SER A 3 23.85 -27.31 -42.11
CA SER A 3 22.56 -26.95 -41.49
C SER A 3 22.68 -26.17 -40.17
N HIS A 4 23.90 -25.89 -39.69
CA HIS A 4 24.11 -25.19 -38.41
C HIS A 4 24.43 -23.70 -38.54
N MET A 5 24.77 -23.20 -39.73
CA MET A 5 25.19 -21.79 -39.89
C MET A 5 24.03 -20.78 -39.95
N MET A 6 22.78 -21.22 -40.20
CA MET A 6 21.64 -20.29 -40.34
C MET A 6 20.90 -20.00 -39.01
N ARG A 7 21.17 -20.79 -37.95
CA ARG A 7 20.50 -20.62 -36.64
C ARG A 7 21.21 -19.66 -35.69
N GLY A 8 22.42 -19.21 -36.03
CA GLY A 8 23.23 -18.35 -35.16
C GLY A 8 22.93 -16.86 -35.24
N LEU A 9 22.24 -16.38 -36.29
CA LEU A 9 22.15 -14.95 -36.57
C LEU A 9 20.87 -14.26 -36.05
N LEU A 10 19.89 -14.99 -35.51
CA LEU A 10 18.67 -14.38 -34.93
C LEU A 10 18.72 -14.23 -33.40
N ILE A 11 19.82 -14.58 -32.74
CA ILE A 11 19.95 -14.48 -31.26
C ILE A 11 20.68 -13.18 -30.83
N ALA A 12 21.23 -12.40 -31.75
CA ALA A 12 22.13 -11.30 -31.42
C ALA A 12 21.50 -9.89 -31.30
N VAL A 13 20.19 -9.70 -31.54
CA VAL A 13 19.56 -8.35 -31.50
C VAL A 13 18.80 -8.04 -30.21
N ALA A 14 18.75 -8.97 -29.24
CA ALA A 14 17.93 -8.80 -28.04
C ALA A 14 18.65 -8.15 -26.82
N LEU A 15 19.93 -7.78 -26.91
CA LEU A 15 20.73 -7.41 -25.71
C LEU A 15 21.05 -5.92 -25.52
N VAL A 16 20.53 -5.00 -26.32
CA VAL A 16 20.83 -3.55 -26.16
C VAL A 16 19.57 -2.71 -26.08
N GLY A 17 18.73 -3.03 -25.10
CA GLY A 17 17.57 -2.22 -24.70
C GLY A 17 17.65 -1.94 -23.21
N GLY A 18 18.64 -1.16 -22.78
CA GLY A 18 18.73 -0.70 -21.40
C GLY A 18 17.60 0.27 -21.12
N SER A 19 16.48 -0.22 -20.57
CA SER A 19 15.42 0.64 -20.05
C SER A 19 15.95 1.38 -18.83
N THR A 20 16.36 2.65 -19.01
CA THR A 20 16.49 3.56 -17.88
C THR A 20 15.09 3.82 -17.34
N VAL A 21 14.72 3.10 -16.27
CA VAL A 21 13.54 3.46 -15.49
C VAL A 21 13.86 4.79 -14.83
N ALA A 22 13.37 5.88 -15.39
CA ALA A 22 13.37 7.17 -14.71
C ALA A 22 12.54 7.01 -13.43
N THR A 23 13.20 6.88 -12.29
CA THR A 23 12.53 6.95 -10.99
C THR A 23 12.01 8.37 -10.84
N GLY A 24 10.69 8.55 -10.78
CA GLY A 24 10.02 9.86 -10.64
C GLY A 24 10.25 10.57 -9.29
N GLN A 25 11.40 10.33 -8.64
CA GLN A 25 11.82 10.81 -7.33
C GLN A 25 12.13 12.32 -7.30
N GLY A 26 11.34 13.13 -8.02
CA GLY A 26 11.53 14.58 -8.11
C GLY A 26 10.42 15.34 -8.84
N LEU A 27 9.32 14.68 -9.22
CA LEU A 27 8.18 15.35 -9.90
C LEU A 27 7.28 16.13 -8.93
N ILE A 28 7.36 15.81 -7.64
CA ILE A 28 6.74 16.53 -6.53
C ILE A 28 7.88 17.10 -5.69
N GLY A 29 7.80 18.38 -5.29
CA GLY A 29 8.89 19.07 -4.61
C GLY A 29 9.35 18.43 -3.29
N SER A 30 10.27 19.07 -2.58
CA SER A 30 10.71 18.60 -1.27
C SER A 30 9.60 18.80 -0.23
N TYR A 31 9.13 17.71 0.38
CA TYR A 31 8.30 17.76 1.57
C TYR A 31 9.17 17.78 2.83
N PRO A 32 8.76 18.46 3.90
CA PRO A 32 9.46 18.36 5.18
C PRO A 32 9.46 16.91 5.65
N VAL A 33 10.59 16.46 6.18
CA VAL A 33 10.67 15.16 6.83
C VAL A 33 9.76 15.20 8.07
N PRO A 34 8.82 14.26 8.23
CA PRO A 34 7.99 14.20 9.43
C PRO A 34 8.85 14.07 10.69
N ALA A 35 8.46 14.77 11.76
CA ALA A 35 9.11 14.60 13.06
C ALA A 35 8.89 13.17 13.56
N THR A 36 9.94 12.52 14.03
CA THR A 36 9.88 11.15 14.55
C THR A 36 10.18 11.13 16.04
N PRO A 37 9.50 10.29 16.85
CA PRO A 37 9.80 10.16 18.27
C PRO A 37 11.25 9.72 18.51
N ALA A 38 11.99 10.47 19.34
CA ALA A 38 13.40 10.15 19.65
C ALA A 38 13.57 8.79 20.35
N ALA A 39 12.57 8.37 21.13
CA ALA A 39 12.55 7.07 21.80
C ALA A 39 12.25 5.89 20.87
N ASN A 40 11.77 6.15 19.64
CA ASN A 40 11.47 5.11 18.66
C ASN A 40 11.82 5.60 17.24
N PRO A 41 13.12 5.76 16.93
CA PRO A 41 13.57 6.23 15.63
C PRO A 41 13.27 5.16 14.55
N PRO A 42 12.65 5.53 13.41
CA PRO A 42 12.29 4.57 12.39
C PRO A 42 13.54 4.00 11.71
N ASN A 43 13.46 2.74 11.31
CA ASN A 43 14.44 2.10 10.44
C ASN A 43 13.76 1.12 9.47
N ALA A 44 14.51 0.66 8.47
CA ALA A 44 13.95 -0.17 7.40
C ALA A 44 13.42 -1.53 7.91
N ALA A 45 14.04 -2.11 8.94
CA ALA A 45 13.57 -3.37 9.52
C ALA A 45 12.22 -3.18 10.22
N MET A 46 12.07 -2.10 10.99
CA MET A 46 10.81 -1.74 11.65
C MET A 46 9.70 -1.44 10.63
N ALA A 47 10.01 -0.75 9.53
CA ALA A 47 9.03 -0.50 8.48
C ALA A 47 8.53 -1.80 7.82
N ARG A 48 9.43 -2.76 7.57
CA ARG A 48 9.07 -4.08 7.01
C ARG A 48 8.25 -4.90 7.99
N LEU A 49 8.65 -4.92 9.27
CA LEU A 49 7.89 -5.59 10.33
C LEU A 49 6.51 -4.96 10.48
N GLY A 50 6.42 -3.64 10.59
CA GLY A 50 5.16 -2.92 10.68
C GLY A 50 4.25 -3.20 9.49
N LYS A 51 4.80 -3.25 8.28
CA LYS A 51 4.03 -3.67 7.09
C LYS A 51 3.48 -5.08 7.23
N ALA A 52 4.28 -6.05 7.71
CA ALA A 52 3.77 -7.40 7.91
C ALA A 52 2.65 -7.44 8.96
N LEU A 53 2.85 -6.79 10.11
CA LEU A 53 1.87 -6.74 11.19
C LEU A 53 0.57 -6.02 10.78
N PHE A 54 0.65 -4.99 9.94
CA PHE A 54 -0.52 -4.27 9.42
C PHE A 54 -1.48 -5.17 8.62
N HIS A 55 -0.94 -6.24 8.02
CA HIS A 55 -1.68 -7.23 7.25
C HIS A 55 -1.89 -8.55 8.00
N GLU A 56 -1.56 -8.61 9.30
CA GLU A 56 -1.67 -9.85 10.11
C GLU A 56 -3.04 -9.91 10.78
N SER A 57 -3.88 -10.88 10.39
CA SER A 57 -5.21 -11.04 10.96
C SER A 57 -5.18 -11.62 12.37
N GLN A 58 -4.15 -12.39 12.74
CA GLN A 58 -4.02 -12.97 14.09
C GLN A 58 -3.85 -11.90 15.19
N LEU A 59 -3.50 -10.66 14.83
CA LEU A 59 -3.47 -9.54 15.77
C LEU A 59 -4.87 -8.97 16.08
N GLY A 60 -5.84 -9.21 15.22
CA GLY A 60 -7.23 -8.83 15.45
C GLY A 60 -7.87 -9.69 16.54
N PHE A 61 -8.82 -9.12 17.27
CA PHE A 61 -9.51 -9.82 18.36
C PHE A 61 -10.19 -11.13 17.92
N SER A 62 -10.85 -11.11 16.75
CA SER A 62 -11.47 -12.27 16.13
C SER A 62 -10.48 -13.19 15.41
N GLN A 63 -9.23 -12.77 15.23
CA GLN A 63 -8.22 -13.39 14.36
C GLN A 63 -8.58 -13.45 12.86
N GLU A 64 -9.68 -12.80 12.47
CA GLU A 64 -10.19 -12.77 11.08
C GLU A 64 -9.95 -11.43 10.39
N GLN A 65 -9.59 -10.38 11.14
CA GLN A 65 -9.47 -9.01 10.66
C GLN A 65 -8.09 -8.44 11.01
N SER A 66 -7.48 -7.75 10.05
CA SER A 66 -6.23 -7.01 10.13
C SER A 66 -6.48 -5.50 9.99
N CYS A 67 -5.44 -4.68 10.19
CA CYS A 67 -5.54 -3.25 9.94
C CYS A 67 -5.88 -2.96 8.46
N ALA A 68 -5.33 -3.77 7.55
CA ALA A 68 -5.46 -3.59 6.11
C ALA A 68 -6.87 -3.81 5.57
N ASP A 69 -7.74 -4.52 6.31
CA ASP A 69 -9.11 -4.80 5.86
C ASP A 69 -10.00 -3.55 5.88
N CYS A 70 -9.73 -2.61 6.79
CA CYS A 70 -10.41 -1.30 6.86
C CYS A 70 -9.56 -0.15 6.30
N HIS A 71 -8.24 -0.29 6.26
CA HIS A 71 -7.31 0.71 5.77
C HIS A 71 -6.63 0.30 4.45
N GLN A 72 -7.43 0.16 3.40
CA GLN A 72 -6.95 -0.26 2.08
C GLN A 72 -6.15 0.85 1.40
N HIS A 73 -4.86 0.58 1.17
CA HIS A 73 -3.96 1.51 0.48
C HIS A 73 -4.43 1.93 -0.94
N PRO A 74 -5.02 1.04 -1.77
CA PRO A 74 -5.53 1.43 -3.08
C PRO A 74 -6.60 2.52 -3.03
N ASP A 75 -7.36 2.58 -1.93
CA ASP A 75 -8.49 3.49 -1.74
C ASP A 75 -8.14 4.66 -0.80
N GLY A 76 -6.86 5.04 -0.74
CA GLY A 76 -6.41 6.16 0.09
C GLY A 76 -6.39 5.86 1.59
N GLY A 77 -6.43 4.59 1.99
CA GLY A 77 -6.37 4.16 3.39
C GLY A 77 -7.73 4.06 4.08
N VAL A 78 -8.82 4.04 3.31
CA VAL A 78 -10.19 3.82 3.80
C VAL A 78 -10.88 2.81 2.91
N THR A 79 -11.76 1.99 3.49
CA THR A 79 -12.50 0.95 2.76
C THR A 79 -13.99 1.24 2.84
N GLY A 80 -14.82 0.68 1.95
CA GLY A 80 -16.26 0.51 2.19
C GLY A 80 -17.14 1.71 1.85
N GLY A 81 -16.61 2.93 1.75
CA GLY A 81 -17.35 4.07 1.21
C GLY A 81 -18.67 4.36 1.96
N LEU A 82 -18.84 3.87 3.19
CA LEU A 82 -20.08 4.05 3.93
C LEU A 82 -20.08 5.44 4.54
N PRO A 83 -21.08 6.29 4.23
CA PRO A 83 -21.16 7.61 4.85
C PRO A 83 -21.36 7.44 6.35
N ASN A 84 -20.60 8.21 7.13
CA ASN A 84 -20.92 8.58 8.49
C ASN A 84 -21.16 10.10 8.49
N GLY A 85 -22.17 10.56 9.21
CA GLY A 85 -22.58 11.97 9.25
C GLY A 85 -21.61 12.90 9.98
N GLY A 86 -20.30 12.63 9.92
CA GLY A 86 -19.29 13.50 10.48
C GLY A 86 -19.42 13.74 11.98
N ALA A 87 -19.10 14.97 12.38
CA ALA A 87 -19.05 15.37 13.78
C ALA A 87 -20.44 15.75 14.33
N ASP A 88 -21.37 16.17 13.47
CA ASP A 88 -22.72 16.58 13.84
C ASP A 88 -23.77 15.46 13.72
N GLY A 89 -23.42 14.35 13.07
CA GLY A 89 -24.26 13.18 12.85
C GLY A 89 -25.31 13.34 11.74
N LEU A 90 -25.27 14.45 10.99
CA LEU A 90 -26.18 14.71 9.87
C LEU A 90 -25.59 14.12 8.59
N PHE A 91 -26.43 13.44 7.81
CA PHE A 91 -26.03 12.91 6.51
C PHE A 91 -26.30 13.92 5.39
N GLY A 92 -25.43 13.93 4.38
CA GLY A 92 -25.53 14.78 3.20
C GLY A 92 -24.89 16.16 3.38
N THR A 93 -24.03 16.32 4.39
CA THR A 93 -23.32 17.56 4.72
C THR A 93 -21.86 17.49 4.30
N ALA A 94 -21.15 18.62 4.38
CA ALA A 94 -19.76 18.70 3.96
C ALA A 94 -18.78 17.95 4.89
N ASP A 95 -19.20 17.56 6.08
CA ASP A 95 -18.40 16.81 7.05
C ASP A 95 -18.67 15.30 7.03
N ASP A 96 -19.51 14.82 6.10
CA ASP A 96 -19.68 13.40 5.85
C ASP A 96 -18.32 12.73 5.56
N ASN A 97 -17.98 11.70 6.32
CA ASN A 97 -16.80 10.87 6.07
C ASN A 97 -17.22 9.51 5.53
N PHE A 98 -16.39 8.94 4.67
CA PHE A 98 -16.60 7.61 4.11
C PHE A 98 -15.64 6.62 4.75
N GLY A 99 -16.18 5.59 5.41
CA GLY A 99 -15.40 4.65 6.20
C GLY A 99 -15.80 3.19 6.01
N ALA A 100 -14.99 2.30 6.59
CA ALA A 100 -15.20 0.87 6.53
C ALA A 100 -16.39 0.45 7.41
N PRO A 101 -17.11 -0.64 7.07
CA PRO A 101 -18.07 -1.25 7.99
C PRO A 101 -17.35 -1.61 9.29
N GLY A 102 -17.94 -1.25 10.43
CA GLY A 102 -17.33 -1.48 11.75
C GLY A 102 -17.02 -2.95 12.05
N VAL A 103 -16.32 -3.21 13.15
CA VAL A 103 -15.94 -4.58 13.54
C VAL A 103 -17.16 -5.43 13.91
N ILE A 104 -17.13 -6.72 13.56
CA ILE A 104 -18.15 -7.68 14.01
C ILE A 104 -18.00 -7.90 15.51
N ARG A 105 -19.09 -7.85 16.28
CA ARG A 105 -19.06 -8.26 17.69
C ARG A 105 -18.94 -9.78 17.79
N THR A 106 -17.87 -10.26 18.40
CA THR A 106 -17.57 -11.70 18.54
C THR A 106 -17.64 -12.19 19.99
N ASP A 107 -18.18 -11.38 20.90
CA ASP A 107 -18.26 -11.61 22.35
C ASP A 107 -19.69 -11.91 22.86
N ALA A 108 -20.58 -12.34 21.96
CA ALA A 108 -21.98 -12.67 22.27
C ALA A 108 -22.19 -14.09 22.79
#